data_AF-A0A202CG62-F1
#
_entry.id   AF-A0A202CG62-F1
#
_cell.length_a   1.000
_cell.length_b   1.000
_cell.length_c   1.000
_cell.angle_alpha   90.00
_cell.angle_beta   90.00
_cell.angle_gamma   90.00
#
_symmetry.space_group_name_H-M   'P 1'
#
loop_
_entity.id
_entity.type
_entity.pdbx_description
1 polymer ?
#
loop_
_entity_poly.entity_id
_entity_poly.type
_entity_poly.pdbx_seq_one_letter_code
_entity_poly.pdbx_strand_id
1 'polypeptide(L)' 'MMSTITIHTENENQINLLKALLKELKINFEIDKEEKLTDWQKKQLLKGIDEADKGDFVSKEDAKEILDQCFR' A
#
# COMPACT_ATOMS: atom_id res chain seq x y z
N MET A 1 -17.36 2.65 21.79
CA MET A 1 -16.88 2.17 20.47
C MET A 1 -16.42 3.39 19.70
N MET A 2 -15.22 3.36 19.10
CA MET A 2 -14.80 4.40 18.16
C MET A 2 -15.26 3.99 16.75
N SER A 3 -15.88 4.92 16.04
CA SER A 3 -16.31 4.72 14.65
C SER A 3 -15.35 5.48 13.74
N THR A 4 -14.76 4.78 12.77
CA THR A 4 -13.84 5.36 11.79
C THR A 4 -14.60 5.67 10.49
N ILE A 5 -14.30 6.82 9.88
CA ILE A 5 -14.81 7.20 8.56
C ILE A 5 -13.63 7.20 7.60
N THR A 6 -13.68 6.35 6.57
CA THR A 6 -12.68 6.31 5.49
C THR A 6 -13.25 7.00 4.25
N ILE A 7 -12.49 7.91 3.65
CA ILE A 7 -12.90 8.67 2.47
C ILE A 7 -11.92 8.37 1.33
N HIS A 8 -12.42 7.83 0.23
CA HIS A 8 -11.62 7.59 -0.97
C HIS A 8 -11.66 8.82 -1.88
N THR A 9 -10.49 9.35 -2.23
CA THR A 9 -10.34 10.50 -3.13
C THR A 9 -9.66 10.11 -4.42
N GLU A 10 -10.08 10.69 -5.54
CA GLU A 10 -9.56 10.37 -6.88
C GLU A 10 -8.40 11.29 -7.31
N ASN A 11 -8.24 12.45 -6.66
CA ASN A 11 -7.21 13.43 -7.00
C ASN A 11 -6.80 14.31 -5.81
N GLU A 12 -5.68 15.02 -5.96
CA GLU A 12 -5.13 15.89 -4.91
C GLU A 12 -6.02 17.09 -4.57
N ASN A 13 -6.80 17.61 -5.52
CA ASN A 13 -7.70 18.73 -5.26
C ASN A 13 -8.80 18.36 -4.26
N GLN A 14 -9.35 17.14 -4.35
CA GLN A 14 -10.33 16.65 -3.38
C GLN A 14 -9.71 16.53 -1.97
N ILE A 15 -8.48 16.04 -1.86
CA ILE A 15 -7.76 15.97 -0.59
C ILE A 15 -7.57 17.37 0.00
N ASN A 16 -7.16 18.34 -0.81
CA ASN A 16 -6.93 19.71 -0.37
C ASN A 16 -8.22 20.39 0.10
N LEU A 17 -9.34 20.15 -0.59
CA LEU A 17 -10.65 20.63 -0.18
C LEU A 17 -11.07 20.06 1.17
N LEU A 18 -10.92 18.74 1.37
CA LEU A 18 -11.24 18.06 2.62
C LEU A 18 -10.38 18.59 3.78
N LYS A 19 -9.08 18.78 3.56
CA LYS A 19 -8.18 19.38 4.57
C LYS A 19 -8.64 20.76 5.00
N ALA A 20 -9.01 21.62 4.05
CA ALA A 20 -9.48 22.97 4.34
C ALA A 20 -10.77 22.93 5.17
N LEU A 21 -11.74 22.10 4.77
CA LEU A 21 -13.00 21.92 5.49
C LEU A 21 -12.78 21.43 6.92
N LEU A 22 -12.01 20.35 7.10
CA LEU A 22 -11.77 19.74 8.41
C LEU A 22 -11.01 20.68 9.35
N LYS A 23 -10.09 21.50 8.79
CA LYS A 23 -9.37 22.53 9.54
C LYS A 23 -10.28 23.63 10.04
N GLU A 24 -11.20 24.14 9.21
CA GLU A 24 -12.19 25.15 9.62
C GLU A 24 -13.13 24.60 10.71
N LEU A 25 -13.48 23.32 10.62
CA LEU A 25 -14.30 22.64 11.62
C LEU A 25 -13.53 22.27 12.89
N LYS A 26 -12.21 22.54 12.94
CA LYS A 26 -11.31 22.17 14.05
C LYS A 26 -11.35 20.68 14.39
N ILE A 27 -11.54 19.84 13.37
CA ILE A 27 -11.52 18.39 13.50
C ILE A 27 -10.09 17.91 13.34
N ASN A 28 -9.62 17.07 14.27
CA ASN A 28 -8.34 16.38 14.14
C ASN A 28 -8.50 15.24 13.14
N PHE A 29 -7.59 15.15 12.17
CA PHE A 29 -7.62 14.12 11.15
C PHE A 29 -6.21 13.60 10.85
N GLU A 30 -6.15 12.34 10.44
CA GLU A 30 -4.95 11.67 9.95
C GLU A 30 -5.18 11.29 8.49
N ILE A 31 -4.11 11.33 7.68
CA ILE A 31 -4.16 10.93 6.28
C ILE A 31 -3.21 9.77 6.10
N ASP A 32 -3.78 8.58 6.12
CA ASP A 32 -3.07 7.37 5.71
C ASP A 32 -3.10 7.31 4.19
N LYS A 33 -1.93 7.44 3.57
CA LYS A 33 -1.78 7.13 2.16
C LYS A 33 -1.54 5.64 2.04
N GLU A 34 -2.36 4.96 1.22
CA GLU A 34 -2.00 3.62 0.79
C GLU A 34 -0.65 3.68 0.07
N GLU A 35 0.35 2.99 0.63
CA GLU A 35 1.63 2.83 -0.01
C GLU A 35 1.43 2.01 -1.28
N LYS A 36 1.58 2.68 -2.43
CA LYS A 36 1.64 1.96 -3.70
C LYS A 36 2.92 1.15 -3.72
N LEU A 37 2.82 -0.12 -4.11
CA LEU A 37 3.99 -0.94 -4.38
C LEU A 37 4.94 -0.18 -5.32
N THR A 38 6.21 -0.14 -4.95
CA THR A 38 7.29 0.33 -5.81
C THR A 38 7.37 -0.51 -7.07
N ASP A 39 7.94 0.05 -8.15
CA ASP A 39 8.09 -0.68 -9.41
C ASP A 39 8.98 -1.92 -9.25
N TRP A 40 9.96 -1.87 -8.35
CA TRP A 40 10.78 -3.02 -8.00
C TRP A 40 9.96 -4.12 -7.30
N GLN A 41 9.13 -3.77 -6.31
CA GLN A 41 8.26 -4.75 -5.61
C GLN A 41 7.27 -5.40 -6.59
N LYS A 42 6.64 -4.62 -7.48
CA LYS A 42 5.76 -5.16 -8.53
C LYS A 42 6.51 -6.15 -9.44
N LYS A 43 7.75 -5.82 -9.80
CA LYS A 43 8.59 -6.68 -10.64
C LYS A 43 8.92 -8.00 -9.94
N GLN A 44 9.21 -8.00 -8.64
CA GLN A 44 9.46 -9.25 -7.90
C GLN A 44 8.22 -10.13 -7.82
N LEU A 45 7.04 -9.54 -7.56
CA LEU A 45 5.78 -10.29 -7.53
C LEU A 45 5.47 -10.94 -8.88
N LEU A 46 5.59 -10.19 -9.97
CA LEU A 46 5.38 -10.72 -11.32
C LEU A 46 6.38 -11.82 -11.68
N LYS A 47 7.64 -11.67 -11.25
CA LYS A 47 8.68 -12.68 -11.45
C LYS A 47 8.36 -13.97 -10.69
N GLY A 48 7.92 -13.89 -9.44
CA GLY A 48 7.54 -15.06 -8.66
C GLY A 48 6.34 -15.82 -9.26
N ILE A 49 5.38 -15.10 -9.87
CA ILE A 49 4.26 -15.73 -10.60
C ILE A 49 4.79 -16.50 -11.83
N ASP A 50 5.69 -15.90 -12.61
CA ASP A 50 6.29 -16.53 -13.80
C ASP A 50 7.19 -17.74 -13.44
N GLU A 51 7.93 -17.67 -12.33
CA GLU A 51 8.73 -18.80 -11.81
C GLU A 51 7.84 -19.96 -11.34
N ALA A 52 6.72 -19.65 -10.64
CA ALA A 52 5.76 -20.66 -10.21
C ALA A 52 5.07 -21.36 -11.40
N ASP A 53 4.70 -20.62 -12.46
CA ASP A 53 4.11 -21.19 -13.68
C ASP A 53 5.09 -22.12 -14.43
N LYS A 54 6.40 -21.87 -14.31
CA LYS A 54 7.46 -22.72 -14.88
C LYS A 54 7.79 -23.95 -14.01
N GLY A 55 7.23 -24.03 -12.81
CA GLY A 55 7.52 -25.10 -11.85
C GLY A 55 8.86 -24.93 -11.12
N ASP A 56 9.48 -23.75 -11.22
CA ASP A 56 10.66 -23.39 -10.45
C ASP A 56 10.21 -22.88 -9.07
N PHE A 57 10.09 -23.82 -8.13
CA PHE A 57 9.72 -23.51 -6.75
C PHE A 57 10.97 -23.30 -5.91
N VAL A 58 11.01 -22.20 -5.17
CA VAL A 58 11.98 -21.99 -4.09
C VAL A 58 11.44 -22.58 -2.78
N SER A 59 12.34 -22.92 -1.86
CA SER A 59 11.93 -23.40 -0.54
C SER A 59 11.17 -22.29 0.23
N LYS A 60 10.40 -22.69 1.25
CA LYS A 60 9.67 -21.74 2.08
C LYS A 60 10.62 -20.77 2.79
N GLU A 61 11.80 -21.25 3.14
CA GLU A 61 12.88 -20.51 3.78
C GLU A 61 13.43 -19.43 2.83
N ASP A 62 13.72 -19.79 1.58
CA ASP A 62 14.23 -18.85 0.56
C ASP A 62 13.16 -17.79 0.20
N ALA A 63 11.90 -18.20 0.05
CA ALA A 63 10.80 -17.28 -0.21
C ALA A 63 10.63 -16.26 0.93
N LYS A 64 10.80 -16.71 2.18
CA LYS A 64 10.70 -15.83 3.36
C LYS A 64 11.84 -14.81 3.39
N GLU A 65 13.06 -15.20 3.06
CA GLU A 65 14.20 -14.28 3.00
C GLU A 65 14.02 -13.20 1.92
N ILE A 66 13.51 -13.58 0.75
CA ILE A 66 13.18 -12.65 -0.34
C ILE A 66 12.05 -11.69 0.07
N LEU A 67 11.00 -12.21 0.72
CA LEU A 67 9.88 -11.40 1.18
C LEU A 67 10.27 -10.44 2.30
N ASP A 68 11.11 -10.85 3.26
CA ASP A 68 11.60 -9.98 4.34
C ASP A 68 12.40 -8.78 3.79
N GLN A 69 13.06 -8.92 2.63
CA GLN A 69 13.70 -7.79 1.94
C GLN A 69 12.70 -6.83 1.28
N CYS A 70 11.48 -7.28 0.99
CA CYS A 70 10.44 -6.45 0.37
C CYS A 70 9.68 -5.55 1.35
N PHE A 71 9.71 -5.89 2.65
CA PHE A 71 9.00 -5.19 3.73
C PHE A 71 9.93 -4.44 4.71
N ARG A 72 11.22 -4.32 4.37
CA ARG A 72 12.16 -3.40 5.01
C ARG A 72 12.23 -2.08 4.25
#